data_AF-A0A0N8WMK3-F1
#
_entry.id   AF-A0A0N8WMK3-F1
#
_cell.length_a   1.000
_cell.length_b   1.000
_cell.length_c   1.000
_cell.angle_alpha   90.00
_cell.angle_beta   90.00
_cell.angle_gamma   90.00
#
_symmetry.space_group_name_H-M   'P 1'
#
loop_
_entity.id
_entity.type
_entity.pdbx_description
1 polymer ?
#
loop_
_entity_poly.entity_id
_entity_poly.type
_entity_poly.pdbx_seq_one_letter_code
_entity_poly.pdbx_strand_id
1 'polypeptide(L)' 'MLIKAREAKQLTQEQVVSLSGANITRQYYSMIENGDRRPSVDVAKKIAPVLGISWTIFFETEGNQKLRKTGSS' A
#
# COMPACT_ATOMS: atom_id res chain seq x y z
N MET A 1 0.90 5.47 -4.35
CA MET A 1 2.35 5.16 -4.34
C MET A 1 2.64 3.68 -4.60
N LEU A 2 1.89 2.76 -3.99
CA LEU A 2 2.09 1.31 -4.12
C LEU A 2 2.01 0.78 -5.56
N ILE A 3 1.03 1.27 -6.34
CA ILE A 3 0.87 0.92 -7.76
C ILE A 3 2.15 1.21 -8.56
N LYS A 4 2.73 2.39 -8.38
CA LYS A 4 3.97 2.79 -9.08
C LYS A 4 5.16 1.91 -8.68
N ALA A 5 5.26 1.54 -7.40
CA ALA A 5 6.31 0.63 -6.93
C ALA A 5 6.17 -0.76 -7.55
N ARG A 6 4.94 -1.28 -7.65
CA ARG A 6 4.65 -2.55 -8.34
C ARG A 6 4.98 -2.48 -9.84
N GLU A 7 4.57 -1.42 -10.52
CA GLU A 7 4.81 -1.23 -11.95
C GLU A 7 6.30 -1.09 -12.28
N ALA A 8 7.08 -0.42 -11.42
CA ALA A 8 8.53 -0.33 -11.55
C ALA A 8 9.23 -1.71 -11.47
N LYS A 9 8.59 -2.69 -10.80
CA LYS A 9 9.03 -4.08 -10.73
C LYS A 9 8.44 -4.96 -11.85
N GLN A 10 7.59 -4.39 -12.72
CA GLN A 10 6.88 -5.11 -13.79
C GLN A 10 6.06 -6.31 -13.28
N LEU A 11 5.51 -6.19 -12.07
CA LEU A 11 4.71 -7.24 -11.45
C LEU A 11 3.22 -7.00 -11.64
N THR A 12 2.47 -8.07 -11.87
CA THR A 12 1.02 -8.07 -11.72
C THR A 12 0.63 -8.12 -10.24
N GLN A 13 -0.61 -7.75 -9.91
CA GLN A 13 -1.14 -7.88 -8.54
C GLN A 13 -1.08 -9.32 -8.03
N GLU A 14 -1.37 -10.29 -8.91
CA GLU A 14 -1.31 -11.73 -8.59
C GLU A 14 0.11 -12.17 -8.23
N GLN A 15 1.11 -11.71 -9.00
CA GLN A 15 2.51 -12.00 -8.71
C GLN A 15 2.95 -11.40 -7.37
N VAL A 16 2.51 -10.19 -7.00
CA VAL A 16 2.86 -9.61 -5.70
C VAL A 16 2.33 -10.47 -4.56
N VAL A 17 1.07 -10.90 -4.64
CA VAL A 17 0.45 -11.79 -3.64
C VAL A 17 1.24 -13.11 -3.55
N SER A 18 1.46 -13.76 -4.68
CA SER A 18 2.18 -15.04 -4.76
C SER A 18 3.62 -14.94 -4.21
N LEU A 19 4.38 -13.92 -4.61
CA LEU A 19 5.77 -13.71 -4.18
C LEU A 19 5.89 -13.28 -2.71
N SER A 20 4.87 -12.63 -2.15
CA SER A 20 4.91 -12.15 -0.76
C SER A 20 4.81 -13.27 0.27
N GLY A 21 4.23 -14.42 -0.09
CA GLY A 21 3.85 -15.46 0.87
C GLY A 21 2.81 -15.00 1.91
N ALA A 22 2.13 -13.87 1.67
CA ALA A 22 1.03 -13.42 2.50
C ALA A 22 -0.22 -14.23 2.15
N ASN A 23 -0.95 -14.69 3.17
CA ASN A 23 -2.21 -15.39 3.00
C ASN A 23 -3.35 -14.38 2.73
N ILE A 24 -3.31 -13.75 1.56
CA ILE A 24 -4.28 -12.74 1.12
C ILE A 24 -4.69 -13.01 -0.33
N THR A 25 -5.80 -12.41 -0.75
CA THR A 25 -6.25 -12.51 -2.15
C THR A 25 -5.74 -11.34 -2.99
N ARG A 26 -5.74 -11.51 -4.31
CA ARG A 26 -5.49 -10.42 -5.27
C ARG A 26 -6.47 -9.25 -5.08
N GLN A 27 -7.76 -9.51 -4.84
CA GLN A 27 -8.72 -8.43 -4.57
C GLN A 27 -8.34 -7.66 -3.31
N TYR A 28 -7.92 -8.35 -2.24
CA TYR A 28 -7.46 -7.70 -1.02
C TYR A 28 -6.24 -6.82 -1.27
N TYR A 29 -5.25 -7.32 -2.02
CA TYR A 29 -4.10 -6.52 -2.43
C TYR A 29 -4.50 -5.30 -3.27
N SER A 30 -5.46 -5.42 -4.20
CA SER A 30 -5.97 -4.28 -4.96
C SER A 30 -6.60 -3.20 -4.07
N MET A 31 -7.34 -3.59 -3.03
CA MET A 31 -7.89 -2.65 -2.05
C MET A 31 -6.79 -1.94 -1.25
N ILE A 32 -5.67 -2.61 -0.98
CA ILE A 32 -4.50 -1.98 -0.35
C ILE A 32 -3.88 -0.94 -1.29
N GLU A 33 -3.70 -1.27 -2.57
CA GLU A 33 -3.12 -0.35 -3.56
C GLU A 33 -3.94 0.94 -3.74
N ASN A 34 -5.26 0.82 -3.65
CA ASN A 34 -6.19 1.93 -3.75
C ASN A 34 -6.36 2.73 -2.43
N GLY A 35 -5.82 2.21 -1.32
CA GLY A 35 -5.97 2.81 0.00
C GLY A 35 -7.30 2.49 0.71
N ASP A 36 -8.15 1.67 0.11
CA ASP A 36 -9.44 1.23 0.69
C ASP A 36 -9.25 0.31 1.90
N ARG A 37 -8.11 -0.37 1.99
CA ARG A 37 -7.78 -1.28 3.10
C ARG A 37 -6.36 -1.04 3.59
N ARG A 38 -6.22 -1.04 4.91
CA ARG A 38 -4.91 -1.13 5.57
C ARG A 38 -4.59 -2.60 5.85
N PRO A 39 -3.42 -3.11 5.39
CA PRO A 39 -2.98 -4.45 5.74
C PRO A 39 -2.59 -4.55 7.22
N SER A 40 -2.61 -5.77 7.76
CA SER A 40 -1.93 -6.06 9.03
C SER A 40 -0.42 -5.85 8.91
N VAL A 41 0.27 -5.62 10.04
CA VAL A 41 1.74 -5.46 10.07
C VAL A 41 2.46 -6.67 9.46
N ASP A 42 1.99 -7.89 9.72
CA ASP A 42 2.54 -9.12 9.12
C ASP A 42 2.47 -9.08 7.58
N VAL A 43 1.29 -8.74 7.04
CA VAL A 43 1.06 -8.64 5.60
C VAL A 43 1.91 -7.52 5.00
N ALA A 44 1.99 -6.35 5.64
CA ALA A 44 2.82 -5.24 5.19
C ALA A 44 4.30 -5.64 5.10
N LYS A 45 4.83 -6.32 6.12
CA LYS A 45 6.22 -6.80 6.15
C LYS A 45 6.52 -7.86 5.09
N LYS A 46 5.52 -8.61 4.64
CA LYS A 46 5.65 -9.59 3.54
C LYS A 46 5.58 -8.97 2.15
N ILE A 47 4.72 -7.97 1.95
CA ILE A 47 4.57 -7.29 0.66
C ILE A 47 5.73 -6.32 0.39
N ALA A 48 6.16 -5.56 1.40
CA ALA A 48 7.12 -4.47 1.21
C ALA A 48 8.45 -4.90 0.54
N PRO A 49 9.06 -6.05 0.88
CA PRO A 49 10.27 -6.54 0.21
C PRO A 49 10.04 -6.85 -1.27
N VAL A 50 8.88 -7.37 -1.64
CA VAL A 50 8.52 -7.66 -3.04
C VAL A 50 8.49 -6.38 -3.88
N LEU A 51 7.95 -5.31 -3.30
CA LEU A 51 7.87 -3.99 -3.94
C LEU A 51 9.18 -3.18 -3.81
N GLY A 52 10.10 -3.60 -2.94
CA GLY A 52 11.35 -2.88 -2.67
C GLY A 52 11.14 -1.56 -1.92
N ILE A 53 10.17 -1.51 -1.01
CA ILE A 53 9.82 -0.33 -0.21
C ILE A 53 9.82 -0.64 1.29
N SER A 54 9.76 0.40 2.13
CA SER A 54 9.59 0.23 3.58
C SER A 54 8.15 -0.14 3.92
N TRP A 55 7.94 -1.15 4.77
CA TRP A 55 6.60 -1.59 5.19
C TRP A 55 5.82 -0.51 5.99
N THR A 56 6.51 0.48 6.52
CA THR A 56 5.86 1.60 7.23
C THR A 56 5.00 2.46 6.32
N ILE A 57 5.23 2.44 5.00
CA ILE A 57 4.45 3.19 4.02
C ILE A 57 2.97 2.82 3.98
N PHE A 58 2.62 1.61 4.42
CA PHE A 58 1.23 1.17 4.56
C PHE A 58 0.50 1.84 5.74
N PHE A 59 1.25 2.50 6.63
CA PHE A 59 0.78 3.13 7.86
C PHE A 59 1.13 4.61 7.95
N GLU A 60 1.93 5.13 7.02
CA GLU A 60 2.11 6.56 6.84
C GLU A 60 0.77 7.17 6.45
N THR A 61 0.02 7.65 7.44
CA THR A 61 -1.14 8.48 7.24
C THR A 61 -0.72 9.67 6.39
N GLU A 62 -1.33 9.84 5.21
CA GLU A 62 -1.36 11.15 4.57
C GLU A 62 -1.84 12.15 5.63
N GLY A 63 -0.92 12.95 6.14
CA GLY A 63 -1.23 14.06 7.02
C GLY A 63 -2.24 14.94 6.29
N ASN A 64 -3.48 14.86 6.75
CA ASN A 64 -4.67 15.54 6.26
C ASN A 64 -4.40 16.82 5.42
N GLN A 65 -4.43 16.72 4.08
CA GLN A 65 -4.60 17.89 3.21
C GLN A 65 -6.08 18.26 3.01
N LYS A 66 -6.88 18.26 4.09
CA LYS A 66 -8.15 18.99 4.16
C LYS A 66 -8.37 19.51 5.58
N LEU A 67 -7.67 20.58 5.96
CA LEU A 67 -8.08 21.57 6.98
C LEU A 67 -7.06 22.72 7.06
N ARG A 68 -6.78 23.37 5.94
CA ARG A 68 -6.31 24.77 5.91
C ARG A 68 -7.05 25.53 4.80
N LYS A 69 -8.34 25.77 5.00
CA LYS A 69 -8.99 27.02 4.55
C LYS A 69 -9.13 27.85 5.83
N THR A 70 -8.19 28.73 6.18
CA THR A 70 -8.20 30.18 5.88
C THR A 70 -9.56 30.86 6.07
N GLY A 71 -9.59 31.84 6.97
CA GLY A 71 -10.70 32.76 7.25
C GLY A 71 -10.88 32.87 8.77
N SER A 72 -10.17 33.75 9.50
CA SER A 72 -10.47 35.19 9.58
C SER A 72 -11.96 35.48 9.67
N SER A 73 -12.45 35.60 10.89
CA SER A 73 -13.40 36.62 11.36
C SER A 73 -13.27 36.71 12.87
#